data_AF-G3IXL8-F1
#
_entry.id   AF-G3IXL8-F1
#
_cell.length_a   1.000
_cell.length_b   1.000
_cell.length_c   1.000
_cell.angle_alpha   90.00
_cell.angle_beta   90.00
_cell.angle_gamma   90.00
#
_symmetry.space_group_name_H-M   'P 1'
#
loop_
_entity.id
_entity.type
_entity.pdbx_description
1 polymer ?
#
loop_
_entity_poly.entity_id
_entity_poly.type
_entity_poly.pdbx_seq_one_letter_code
_entity_poly.pdbx_strand_id
1 'polypeptide(L)'
;MSFVCGIYGYHITHPIDLPCLDLRIEPFTGDYTNAKLRTDNHQSYQLTAILKGKRKSTSDHFLFNLEAILSFIESRDVLITPAEELINEESPFSQFPESIAGSLRGKASKAAIFDDTLNPTARTSFIIAALTRFNSETEKLENEAEKTLKIPLFNSLFFKYVELFRQNTMFPEISYYLLFSGLEAFAMSWANKVELFKKETPEQICEKCMQPMPNKRSYRSASYAIYKFLKKDGDVFGATDSLKADKIDIKTKIPIKYDKYAAMAAYAELRNKLFHVNEFKGSIKKGEKETVSLDLFDYLRRLELLVQLVILKEVGFDDGDTNYKAWLSLQ
;
A
#
# COMPACT_ATOMS: atom_id res chain seq x y z
N MET A 1 -0.40 18.65 29.46
CA MET A 1 -1.74 18.11 29.21
C MET A 1 -1.60 16.88 28.34
N SER A 2 -2.03 15.74 28.89
CA SER A 2 -2.13 14.48 28.18
C SER A 2 -3.39 14.49 27.32
N PHE A 3 -3.38 13.76 26.22
CA PHE A 3 -4.55 13.57 25.38
C PHE A 3 -4.86 12.08 25.25
N VAL A 4 -6.08 11.79 24.80
CA VAL A 4 -6.53 10.45 24.48
C VAL A 4 -7.35 10.45 23.20
N CYS A 5 -7.23 9.40 22.39
CA CYS A 5 -8.09 9.11 21.24
C CYS A 5 -8.67 7.70 21.39
N GLY A 6 -9.91 7.48 20.96
CA GLY A 6 -10.49 6.16 20.78
C GLY A 6 -10.07 5.57 19.44
N ILE A 7 -9.70 4.29 19.43
CA ILE A 7 -9.38 3.50 18.24
C ILE A 7 -10.43 2.42 18.08
N TYR A 8 -11.03 2.35 16.89
CA TYR A 8 -12.13 1.44 16.60
C TYR A 8 -11.79 0.48 15.47
N GLY A 9 -12.04 -0.81 15.71
CA GLY A 9 -11.91 -1.83 14.68
C GLY A 9 -10.48 -2.24 14.34
N TYR A 10 -9.51 -2.00 15.24
CA TYR A 10 -8.13 -2.48 15.19
C TYR A 10 -7.92 -3.68 16.14
N HIS A 11 -7.39 -4.81 15.67
CA HIS A 11 -7.17 -5.99 16.50
C HIS A 11 -5.90 -5.82 17.33
N ILE A 12 -6.02 -5.84 18.66
CA ILE A 12 -4.90 -5.69 19.58
C ILE A 12 -5.25 -6.32 20.92
N THR A 13 -4.29 -7.05 21.49
CA THR A 13 -4.40 -7.72 22.80
C THR A 13 -3.30 -7.30 23.77
N HIS A 14 -2.18 -6.78 23.26
CA HIS A 14 -1.04 -6.27 24.04
C HIS A 14 -0.81 -4.79 23.76
N PRO A 15 -0.39 -3.99 24.76
CA PRO A 15 -0.04 -2.58 24.54
C PRO A 15 1.08 -2.41 23.51
N ILE A 16 0.98 -1.34 22.72
CA ILE A 16 2.03 -0.92 21.79
C ILE A 16 2.62 0.38 22.31
N ASP A 17 3.88 0.33 22.73
CA ASP A 17 4.63 1.50 23.14
C ASP A 17 5.37 2.10 21.94
N LEU A 18 5.19 3.40 21.71
CA LEU A 18 5.86 4.18 20.67
C LEU A 18 6.75 5.24 21.35
N PRO A 19 7.88 4.81 21.96
CA PRO A 19 8.66 5.65 22.88
C PRO A 19 9.25 6.89 22.23
N CYS A 20 9.59 6.83 20.94
CA CYS A 20 10.11 7.98 20.20
C CYS A 20 9.08 9.11 20.02
N LEU A 21 7.80 8.85 20.29
CA LEU A 21 6.70 9.80 20.12
C LEU A 21 6.00 10.15 21.45
N ASP A 22 6.44 9.59 22.58
CA ASP A 22 5.72 9.64 23.86
C ASP A 22 4.25 9.18 23.72
N LEU A 23 4.01 8.13 22.91
CA LEU A 23 2.68 7.59 22.64
C LEU A 23 2.57 6.13 23.08
N ARG A 24 1.36 5.73 23.49
CA ARG A 24 1.04 4.35 23.84
C ARG A 24 -0.37 4.00 23.36
N ILE A 25 -0.49 2.87 22.67
CA ILE A 25 -1.78 2.28 22.32
C ILE A 25 -2.11 1.21 23.36
N GLU A 26 -3.24 1.35 24.03
CA GLU A 26 -3.72 0.39 25.03
C GLU A 26 -4.94 -0.36 24.51
N PRO A 27 -4.94 -1.71 24.56
CA PRO A 27 -6.07 -2.51 24.14
C PRO A 27 -7.23 -2.38 25.13
N PHE A 28 -8.46 -2.44 24.63
CA PHE A 28 -9.68 -2.50 25.45
C PHE A 28 -9.75 -3.79 26.28
N THR A 29 -9.21 -4.89 25.73
CA THR A 29 -9.18 -6.20 26.39
C THR A 29 -7.93 -6.97 25.99
N GLY A 30 -7.37 -7.74 26.92
CA GLY A 30 -6.28 -8.67 26.63
C GLY A 30 -6.75 -10.04 26.13
N ASP A 31 -8.06 -10.31 26.13
CA ASP A 31 -8.61 -11.57 25.62
C ASP A 31 -8.71 -11.53 24.09
N TYR A 32 -8.00 -12.44 23.43
CA TYR A 32 -8.00 -12.60 21.97
C TYR A 32 -9.40 -12.78 21.39
N THR A 33 -10.25 -13.59 22.04
CA THR A 33 -11.58 -13.89 21.50
C THR A 33 -12.45 -12.65 21.49
N ASN A 34 -12.47 -11.90 22.60
CA ASN A 34 -13.20 -10.65 22.71
C ASN A 34 -12.64 -9.57 21.77
N ALA A 35 -11.31 -9.41 21.70
CA ALA A 35 -10.67 -8.47 20.78
C ALA A 35 -11.07 -8.76 19.33
N LYS A 36 -11.04 -10.03 18.92
CA LYS A 36 -11.46 -10.46 17.58
C LYS A 36 -12.93 -10.20 17.29
N LEU A 37 -13.83 -10.55 18.22
CA LEU A 37 -15.27 -10.29 18.06
C LEU A 37 -15.59 -8.80 17.88
N ARG A 38 -14.93 -7.94 18.65
CA ARG A 38 -15.05 -6.48 18.51
C ARG A 38 -14.52 -6.00 17.16
N THR A 39 -13.36 -6.50 16.75
CA THR A 39 -12.70 -6.07 15.51
C THR A 39 -13.42 -6.54 14.26
N ASP A 40 -13.98 -7.76 14.27
CA ASP A 40 -14.69 -8.40 13.15
C ASP A 40 -16.17 -7.99 13.04
N ASN A 41 -16.64 -7.05 13.87
CA ASN A 41 -18.01 -6.56 13.77
C ASN A 41 -18.20 -5.76 12.45
N HIS A 42 -19.06 -6.28 11.58
CA HIS A 42 -19.35 -5.70 10.27
C HIS A 42 -20.45 -4.63 10.29
N GLN A 43 -21.24 -4.55 11.37
CA GLN A 43 -22.38 -3.64 11.47
C GLN A 43 -22.05 -2.32 12.15
N SER A 44 -20.93 -2.27 12.89
CA SER A 44 -20.53 -1.10 13.66
C SER A 44 -19.03 -1.13 13.93
N TYR A 45 -18.47 0.06 14.14
CA TYR A 45 -17.11 0.21 14.62
C TYR A 45 -17.13 0.06 16.13
N GLN A 46 -16.48 -0.97 16.66
CA GLN A 46 -16.38 -1.21 18.09
C GLN A 46 -15.08 -0.61 18.62
N LEU A 47 -15.13 -0.01 19.82
CA LEU A 47 -13.94 0.48 20.50
C LEU A 47 -13.05 -0.72 20.84
N THR A 48 -11.84 -0.73 20.29
CA THR A 48 -10.88 -1.83 20.49
C THR A 48 -9.62 -1.39 21.22
N ALA A 49 -9.27 -0.10 21.16
CA ALA A 49 -8.12 0.44 21.85
C ALA A 49 -8.27 1.95 22.11
N ILE A 50 -7.34 2.50 22.88
CA ILE A 50 -7.13 3.94 23.02
C ILE A 50 -5.69 4.29 22.72
N LEU A 51 -5.46 5.47 22.16
CA LEU A 51 -4.14 6.09 22.05
C LEU A 51 -3.98 7.11 23.16
N LYS A 52 -2.94 7.00 23.96
CA LYS A 52 -2.56 8.00 24.98
C LYS A 52 -1.26 8.68 24.59
N GLY A 53 -1.15 9.97 24.91
CA GLY A 53 0.07 10.72 24.65
C GLY A 53 0.10 12.12 25.26
N LYS A 54 1.16 12.87 24.98
CA LYS A 54 1.27 14.29 25.37
C LYS A 54 0.83 15.18 24.21
N ARG A 55 0.05 16.24 24.47
CA ARG A 55 -0.55 17.07 23.40
C ARG A 55 0.46 17.69 22.40
N LYS A 56 1.72 17.87 22.81
CA LYS A 56 2.79 18.37 21.92
C LYS A 56 3.18 17.37 20.83
N SER A 57 2.88 16.09 20.98
CA SER A 57 3.28 15.03 20.04
C SER A 57 2.22 14.69 18.99
N THR A 58 1.13 15.46 18.87
CA THR A 58 -0.01 15.07 18.03
C THR A 58 -0.56 16.22 17.21
N SER A 59 -0.43 16.08 15.90
CA SER A 59 -1.11 16.89 14.89
C SER A 59 -2.24 16.09 14.25
N ASP A 60 -3.24 16.76 13.66
CA ASP A 60 -4.32 16.07 12.92
C ASP A 60 -3.75 15.24 11.76
N HIS A 61 -2.67 15.70 11.13
CA HIS A 61 -1.93 14.95 10.12
C HIS A 61 -1.31 13.66 10.66
N PHE A 62 -0.81 13.68 11.90
CA PHE A 62 -0.28 12.48 12.54
C PHE A 62 -1.38 11.44 12.75
N LEU A 63 -2.54 11.85 13.30
CA LEU A 63 -3.67 10.95 13.53
C LEU A 63 -4.19 10.36 12.23
N PHE A 64 -4.29 11.18 11.18
CA PHE A 64 -4.66 10.74 9.83
C PHE A 64 -3.70 9.68 9.27
N ASN A 65 -2.39 9.88 9.42
CA ASN A 65 -1.38 8.92 8.98
C ASN A 65 -1.45 7.63 9.80
N LEU A 66 -1.60 7.74 11.12
CA LEU A 66 -1.71 6.59 12.01
C LEU A 66 -2.95 5.75 11.68
N GLU A 67 -4.10 6.38 11.47
CA GLU A 67 -5.34 5.71 11.06
C GLU A 67 -5.14 4.87 9.79
N ALA A 68 -4.47 5.45 8.78
CA ALA A 68 -4.16 4.74 7.55
C ALA A 68 -3.18 3.58 7.76
N ILE A 69 -2.19 3.73 8.64
CA ILE A 69 -1.26 2.66 9.01
C ILE A 69 -1.99 1.51 9.69
N LEU A 70 -2.85 1.80 10.67
CA LEU A 70 -3.63 0.77 11.35
C LEU A 70 -4.58 0.06 10.37
N SER A 71 -5.19 0.82 9.45
CA SER A 71 -6.03 0.26 8.40
C SER A 71 -5.26 -0.65 7.43
N PHE A 72 -4.03 -0.29 7.10
CA PHE A 72 -3.14 -1.14 6.29
C PHE A 72 -2.81 -2.46 7.00
N ILE A 73 -2.41 -2.39 8.27
CA ILE A 73 -2.08 -3.58 9.08
C ILE A 73 -3.26 -4.55 9.11
N GLU A 74 -4.45 -4.02 9.42
CA GLU A 74 -5.66 -4.81 9.53
C GLU A 74 -6.22 -5.24 8.17
N SER A 75 -5.81 -4.57 7.09
CA SER A 75 -6.39 -4.70 5.75
C SER A 75 -7.91 -4.53 5.75
N ARG A 76 -8.38 -3.54 6.54
CA ARG A 76 -9.75 -3.10 6.73
C ARG A 76 -9.73 -1.69 7.32
N ASP A 77 -10.84 -0.98 7.22
CA ASP A 77 -10.94 0.37 7.74
C ASP A 77 -10.92 0.39 9.28
N VAL A 78 -10.03 1.23 9.83
CA VAL A 78 -9.86 1.52 11.26
C VAL A 78 -10.14 3.00 11.45
N LEU A 79 -10.81 3.38 12.54
CA LEU A 79 -11.09 4.78 12.85
C LEU A 79 -10.35 5.23 14.10
N ILE A 80 -9.82 6.45 14.06
CA ILE A 80 -9.25 7.13 15.22
C ILE A 80 -10.04 8.42 15.47
N THR A 81 -10.53 8.61 16.70
CA THR A 81 -11.22 9.86 17.05
C THR A 81 -10.24 11.03 17.13
N PRO A 82 -10.73 12.28 17.02
CA PRO A 82 -9.92 13.45 17.33
C PRO A 82 -9.30 13.35 18.73
N ALA A 83 -8.17 14.03 18.92
CA ALA A 83 -7.50 14.09 20.22
C ALA A 83 -8.32 14.90 21.22
N GLU A 84 -8.73 14.26 22.30
CA GLU A 84 -9.44 14.87 23.41
C GLU A 84 -8.54 14.99 24.65
N GLU A 85 -8.82 15.93 25.54
CA GLU A 85 -8.12 16.01 26.81
C GLU A 85 -8.43 14.78 27.66
N LEU A 86 -7.41 14.20 28.28
CA LEU A 86 -7.60 13.07 29.19
C LEU A 86 -8.24 13.59 30.48
N ILE A 87 -9.48 13.18 30.75
CA ILE A 87 -10.27 13.63 31.91
C ILE A 87 -10.15 12.62 33.06
N ASN A 88 -10.15 11.32 32.74
CA ASN A 88 -10.10 10.25 33.73
C ASN A 88 -8.95 9.28 33.44
N GLU A 89 -7.87 9.35 34.23
CA GLU A 89 -6.73 8.46 34.07
C GLU A 89 -7.01 7.00 34.50
N GLU A 90 -7.96 6.78 35.42
CA GLU A 90 -8.30 5.45 35.92
C GLU A 90 -9.19 4.67 34.94
N SER A 91 -10.05 5.37 34.19
CA SER A 91 -10.95 4.76 33.21
C SER A 91 -11.02 5.56 31.90
N PRO A 92 -9.91 5.63 31.14
CA PRO A 92 -9.82 6.43 29.92
C PRO A 92 -10.77 5.96 28.80
N PHE A 93 -11.11 4.67 28.79
CA PHE A 93 -12.06 4.10 27.82
C PHE A 93 -13.48 4.66 27.98
N SER A 94 -13.87 5.08 29.19
CA SER A 94 -15.22 5.61 29.47
C SER A 94 -15.52 6.95 28.79
N GLN A 95 -14.48 7.65 28.29
CA GLN A 95 -14.63 8.90 27.54
C GLN A 95 -15.20 8.67 26.13
N PHE A 96 -15.11 7.44 25.62
CA PHE A 96 -15.49 7.11 24.26
C PHE A 96 -16.71 6.18 24.24
N PRO A 97 -17.62 6.35 23.26
CA PRO A 97 -18.71 5.40 23.08
C PRO A 97 -18.15 4.02 22.76
N GLU A 98 -18.76 2.96 23.30
CA GLU A 98 -18.30 1.59 23.02
C GLU A 98 -18.42 1.21 21.54
N SER A 99 -19.34 1.84 20.82
CA SER A 99 -19.52 1.64 19.39
C SER A 99 -19.92 2.92 18.67
N ILE A 100 -19.46 3.06 17.44
CA ILE A 100 -19.86 4.10 16.51
C ILE A 100 -20.72 3.45 15.43
N ALA A 101 -21.93 3.99 15.26
CA ALA A 101 -22.79 3.63 14.13
C ALA A 101 -22.10 4.08 12.84
N GLY A 102 -21.82 3.12 11.96
CA GLY A 102 -21.16 3.36 10.69
C GLY A 102 -21.79 2.53 9.58
N SER A 103 -21.37 2.80 8.35
CA SER A 103 -21.70 1.93 7.21
C SER A 103 -21.15 0.51 7.41
N LEU A 104 -21.70 -0.45 6.66
CA LEU A 104 -21.24 -1.84 6.68
C LEU A 104 -19.73 -1.90 6.41
N ARG A 105 -18.98 -2.48 7.35
CA ARG A 105 -17.53 -2.66 7.20
C ARG A 105 -17.23 -3.85 6.30
N GLY A 106 -16.36 -3.63 5.32
CA GLY A 106 -15.83 -4.71 4.47
C GLY A 106 -15.19 -5.83 5.30
N LYS A 107 -15.15 -7.04 4.74
CA LYS A 107 -14.35 -8.12 5.33
C LYS A 107 -12.87 -7.77 5.19
N ALA A 108 -12.10 -7.98 6.26
CA ALA A 108 -10.65 -7.87 6.18
C ALA A 108 -10.12 -8.83 5.11
N SER A 109 -9.21 -8.35 4.27
CA SER A 109 -8.40 -9.26 3.46
C SER A 109 -7.36 -9.95 4.36
N LYS A 110 -6.58 -10.89 3.81
CA LYS A 110 -5.49 -11.49 4.61
C LYS A 110 -4.51 -10.40 5.04
N ALA A 111 -4.33 -10.23 6.34
CA ALA A 111 -3.39 -9.28 6.90
C ALA A 111 -1.97 -9.61 6.44
N ALA A 112 -1.23 -8.59 6.01
CA ALA A 112 0.18 -8.73 5.64
C ALA A 112 1.10 -8.89 6.85
N ILE A 113 0.68 -8.35 7.99
CA ILE A 113 1.49 -8.25 9.20
C ILE A 113 0.82 -9.13 10.25
N PHE A 114 1.61 -9.95 10.93
CA PHE A 114 1.12 -10.87 11.94
C PHE A 114 0.40 -10.16 13.10
N ASP A 115 -0.54 -10.89 13.70
CA ASP A 115 -1.17 -10.49 14.96
C ASP A 115 -0.15 -10.41 16.09
N ASP A 116 -0.42 -9.54 17.05
CA ASP A 116 0.43 -9.32 18.23
C ASP A 116 0.55 -10.58 19.11
N THR A 117 -0.39 -11.51 19.03
CA THR A 117 -0.29 -12.83 19.67
C THR A 117 0.74 -13.75 19.04
N LEU A 118 1.01 -13.60 17.73
CA LEU A 118 1.97 -14.41 16.98
C LEU A 118 3.34 -13.76 16.96
N ASN A 119 3.37 -12.45 16.71
CA ASN A 119 4.58 -11.64 16.71
C ASN A 119 4.30 -10.30 17.42
N PRO A 120 4.64 -10.19 18.72
CA PRO A 120 4.34 -9.00 19.53
C PRO A 120 5.00 -7.70 19.02
N THR A 121 6.08 -7.80 18.24
CA THR A 121 6.87 -6.63 17.82
C THR A 121 6.67 -6.27 16.36
N ALA A 122 6.08 -7.13 15.53
CA ALA A 122 5.88 -6.88 14.09
C ALA A 122 5.07 -5.60 13.84
N ARG A 123 3.89 -5.49 14.46
CA ARG A 123 3.01 -4.33 14.31
C ARG A 123 3.68 -3.04 14.80
N THR A 124 4.32 -3.06 15.97
CA THR A 124 5.07 -1.91 16.51
C THR A 124 6.19 -1.47 15.57
N SER A 125 7.00 -2.42 15.08
CA SER A 125 8.12 -2.14 14.18
C SER A 125 7.63 -1.54 12.87
N PHE A 126 6.53 -2.07 12.31
CA PHE A 126 5.93 -1.52 11.10
C PHE A 126 5.37 -0.11 11.32
N ILE A 127 4.63 0.13 12.41
CA ILE A 127 4.07 1.46 12.72
C ILE A 127 5.18 2.51 12.78
N ILE A 128 6.27 2.23 13.50
CA ILE A 128 7.42 3.13 13.62
C ILE A 128 8.06 3.37 12.26
N ALA A 129 8.31 2.33 11.47
CA ALA A 129 8.94 2.44 10.17
C ALA A 129 8.08 3.24 9.17
N ALA A 130 6.77 2.99 9.13
CA ALA A 130 5.84 3.69 8.25
C ALA A 130 5.71 5.18 8.63
N LEU A 131 5.58 5.51 9.91
CA LEU A 131 5.57 6.90 10.38
C LEU A 131 6.88 7.63 10.06
N THR A 132 8.02 6.96 10.28
CA THR A 132 9.34 7.49 9.93
C THR A 132 9.41 7.78 8.43
N ARG A 133 8.88 6.87 7.60
CA ARG A 133 8.86 7.04 6.15
C ARG A 133 8.04 8.27 5.74
N PHE A 134 6.83 8.42 6.27
CA PHE A 134 5.97 9.58 5.98
C PHE A 134 6.63 10.91 6.34
N ASN A 135 7.29 10.99 7.50
CA ASN A 135 7.98 12.20 7.94
C ASN A 135 9.18 12.50 7.04
N SER A 136 9.97 11.48 6.69
CA SER A 136 11.16 11.65 5.85
C SER A 136 10.86 12.18 4.43
N GLU A 137 9.70 11.87 3.86
CA GLU A 137 9.32 12.43 2.56
C GLU A 137 8.77 13.85 2.68
N THR A 138 8.11 14.15 3.80
CA THR A 138 7.59 15.51 4.09
C THR A 138 8.75 16.49 4.27
N GLU A 139 9.77 16.12 5.05
CA GLU A 139 10.98 16.93 5.27
C GLU A 139 11.78 17.16 3.97
N LYS A 140 11.83 16.18 3.06
CA LYS A 140 12.52 16.35 1.77
C LYS A 140 11.85 17.37 0.86
N LEU A 141 10.51 17.40 0.86
CA LEU A 141 9.73 18.36 0.07
C LEU A 141 9.82 19.79 0.60
N GLU A 142 9.98 19.96 1.92
CA GLU A 142 10.16 21.28 2.53
C GLU A 142 11.54 21.88 2.24
N ASN A 143 12.57 21.03 2.09
CA ASN A 143 13.94 21.46 1.80
C ASN A 143 14.21 21.69 0.31
N GLU A 144 13.43 21.09 -0.59
CA GLU A 144 13.47 21.37 -2.03
C GLU A 144 12.58 22.59 -2.32
N ALA A 145 13.20 23.76 -2.53
CA ALA A 145 12.57 25.09 -2.69
C ALA A 145 11.63 25.27 -3.90
N GLU A 146 11.02 24.22 -4.44
CA GLU A 146 10.17 24.27 -5.61
C GLU A 146 8.70 23.99 -5.24
N LYS A 147 7.93 25.08 -5.17
CA LYS A 147 6.46 25.16 -5.02
C LYS A 147 5.70 24.43 -6.15
N THR A 148 5.92 23.14 -6.33
CA THR A 148 4.93 22.27 -6.95
C THR A 148 4.40 21.34 -5.88
N LEU A 149 3.08 21.34 -5.72
CA LEU A 149 2.31 20.54 -4.78
C LEU A 149 2.50 19.04 -5.09
N LYS A 150 3.70 18.52 -4.85
CA LYS A 150 4.06 17.12 -5.10
C LYS A 150 3.69 16.36 -3.85
N ILE A 151 2.57 15.65 -3.89
CA ILE A 151 2.25 14.64 -2.88
C ILE A 151 3.41 13.65 -2.86
N PRO A 152 4.00 13.34 -1.69
CA PRO A 152 5.01 12.31 -1.60
C PRO A 152 4.52 11.01 -2.25
N LEU A 153 5.28 10.44 -3.18
CA LEU A 153 4.75 9.38 -4.05
C LEU A 153 4.54 8.07 -3.31
N PHE A 154 5.29 7.81 -2.24
CA PHE A 154 4.98 6.72 -1.32
C PHE A 154 3.63 6.98 -0.62
N ASN A 155 3.40 8.20 -0.11
CA ASN A 155 2.11 8.56 0.50
C ASN A 155 0.98 8.33 -0.51
N SER A 156 1.15 8.77 -1.76
CA SER A 156 0.13 8.54 -2.79
C SER A 156 -0.14 7.05 -3.03
N LEU A 157 0.88 6.18 -3.08
CA LEU A 157 0.70 4.75 -3.23
C LEU A 157 -0.03 4.16 -2.00
N PHE A 158 0.44 4.52 -0.81
CA PHE A 158 -0.08 4.03 0.46
C PHE A 158 -1.55 4.39 0.68
N PHE A 159 -1.90 5.67 0.55
CA PHE A 159 -3.27 6.13 0.75
C PHE A 159 -4.22 5.58 -0.31
N LYS A 160 -3.80 5.44 -1.57
CA LYS A 160 -4.63 4.78 -2.60
C LYS A 160 -4.91 3.32 -2.27
N TYR A 161 -3.95 2.61 -1.68
CA TYR A 161 -4.15 1.24 -1.22
C TYR A 161 -5.11 1.18 -0.03
N VAL A 162 -4.94 2.05 0.97
CA VAL A 162 -5.82 2.11 2.15
C VAL A 162 -7.24 2.49 1.78
N GLU A 163 -7.43 3.34 0.77
CA GLU A 163 -8.75 3.77 0.31
C GLU A 163 -9.63 2.61 -0.19
N LEU A 164 -9.02 1.47 -0.55
CA LEU A 164 -9.76 0.25 -0.90
C LEU A 164 -10.62 -0.25 0.26
N PHE A 165 -10.17 -0.05 1.51
CA PHE A 165 -10.84 -0.54 2.70
C PHE A 165 -11.98 0.37 3.16
N ARG A 166 -11.91 1.66 2.79
CA ARG A 166 -12.91 2.68 3.10
C ARG A 166 -14.13 2.63 2.19
N GLN A 167 -14.06 1.86 1.12
CA GLN A 167 -15.19 1.64 0.23
C GLN A 167 -16.22 0.70 0.86
N ASN A 168 -17.43 1.20 1.10
CA ASN A 168 -18.57 0.40 1.58
C ASN A 168 -18.96 -0.74 0.62
N THR A 169 -18.59 -0.61 -0.65
CA THR A 169 -18.81 -1.62 -1.69
C THR A 169 -17.59 -1.63 -2.59
N MET A 170 -17.05 -2.81 -2.86
CA MET A 170 -15.90 -2.96 -3.76
C MET A 170 -16.36 -2.68 -5.20
N PHE A 171 -15.83 -1.62 -5.80
CA PHE A 171 -15.98 -1.32 -7.22
C PHE A 171 -14.70 -1.72 -7.94
N PRO A 172 -14.67 -2.86 -8.66
CA PRO A 172 -13.44 -3.42 -9.24
C PRO A 172 -12.69 -2.42 -10.11
N GLU A 173 -13.40 -1.57 -10.85
CA GLU A 173 -12.84 -0.52 -11.68
C GLU A 173 -12.11 0.57 -10.88
N ILE A 174 -12.68 0.97 -9.74
CA ILE A 174 -12.09 1.96 -8.84
C ILE A 174 -10.90 1.34 -8.12
N SER A 175 -11.05 0.13 -7.58
CA SER A 175 -9.98 -0.59 -6.90
C SER A 175 -8.79 -0.79 -7.82
N TYR A 176 -9.04 -1.25 -9.05
CA TYR A 176 -8.00 -1.43 -10.05
C TYR A 176 -7.33 -0.11 -10.43
N TYR A 177 -8.11 0.97 -10.61
CA TYR A 177 -7.57 2.30 -10.88
C TYR A 177 -6.63 2.77 -9.78
N LEU A 178 -7.05 2.70 -8.52
CA LEU A 178 -6.29 3.16 -7.36
C LEU A 178 -4.96 2.41 -7.26
N LEU A 179 -5.02 1.08 -7.29
CA LEU A 179 -3.84 0.22 -7.21
C LEU A 179 -2.87 0.43 -8.37
N PHE A 180 -3.37 0.33 -9.61
CA PHE A 180 -2.51 0.40 -10.79
C PHE A 180 -1.91 1.79 -10.95
N SER A 181 -2.70 2.86 -10.78
CA SER A 181 -2.21 4.23 -10.91
C SER A 181 -1.25 4.62 -9.78
N GLY A 182 -1.47 4.11 -8.57
CA GLY A 182 -0.53 4.28 -7.45
C GLY A 182 0.82 3.65 -7.77
N LEU A 183 0.80 2.37 -8.19
CA LEU A 183 2.01 1.62 -8.54
C LEU A 183 2.75 2.23 -9.73
N GLU A 184 2.00 2.66 -10.75
CA GLU A 184 2.52 3.33 -11.94
C GLU A 184 3.24 4.64 -11.58
N ALA A 185 2.60 5.53 -10.82
CA ALA A 185 3.19 6.81 -10.43
C ALA A 185 4.45 6.61 -9.57
N PHE A 186 4.40 5.67 -8.63
CA PHE A 186 5.53 5.33 -7.77
C PHE A 186 6.72 4.80 -8.59
N ALA A 187 6.48 3.83 -9.47
CA ALA A 187 7.53 3.24 -10.28
C ALA A 187 8.13 4.21 -11.32
N MET A 188 7.31 5.08 -11.91
CA MET A 188 7.78 6.11 -12.84
C MET A 188 8.78 7.06 -12.18
N SER A 189 8.50 7.50 -10.95
CA SER A 189 9.44 8.35 -10.22
C SER A 189 10.74 7.64 -9.90
N TRP A 190 10.66 6.36 -9.51
CA TRP A 190 11.85 5.56 -9.33
C TRP A 190 12.67 5.46 -10.62
N ALA A 191 12.04 5.19 -11.77
CA ALA A 191 12.72 5.08 -13.05
C ALA A 191 13.39 6.40 -13.46
N ASN A 192 12.73 7.53 -13.24
CA ASN A 192 13.28 8.86 -13.50
C ASN A 192 14.46 9.18 -12.56
N LYS A 193 14.38 8.80 -11.27
CA LYS A 193 15.53 8.92 -10.34
C LYS A 193 16.73 8.12 -10.83
N VAL A 194 16.52 6.92 -11.36
CA VAL A 194 17.60 6.07 -11.90
C VAL A 194 18.17 6.59 -13.22
N GLU A 195 17.35 7.20 -14.06
CA GLU A 195 17.83 7.85 -15.30
C GLU A 195 18.59 9.15 -15.02
N LEU A 196 18.28 9.89 -13.95
CA LEU A 196 19.07 11.02 -13.47
C LEU A 196 20.49 10.64 -12.98
N PHE A 197 20.74 9.37 -12.63
CA PHE A 197 22.09 8.86 -12.37
C PHE A 197 22.88 8.52 -13.65
N LYS A 198 22.27 8.64 -14.84
CA LYS A 198 22.95 8.62 -16.14
C LYS A 198 23.03 10.04 -16.70
N LYS A 199 24.13 10.72 -16.38
CA LYS A 199 24.56 12.06 -16.86
C LYS A 199 23.89 12.51 -18.19
N GLU A 200 22.86 13.33 -18.12
CA GLU A 200 22.47 14.25 -19.19
C GLU A 200 22.30 15.65 -18.56
N THR A 201 22.75 16.70 -19.25
CA THR A 201 22.70 18.08 -18.73
C THR A 201 21.30 18.70 -18.94
N PRO A 202 20.91 19.68 -18.12
CA PRO A 202 19.59 20.31 -18.19
C PRO A 202 19.18 20.84 -19.57
N GLU A 203 20.13 21.25 -20.42
CA GLU A 203 19.84 21.71 -21.79
C GLU A 203 19.31 20.58 -22.70
N GLN A 204 19.76 19.35 -22.51
CA GLN A 204 19.37 18.19 -23.33
C GLN A 204 17.94 17.71 -23.03
N ILE A 205 17.42 18.03 -21.85
CA ILE A 205 16.06 17.69 -21.39
C ILE A 205 15.05 18.69 -21.98
N CYS A 206 15.40 19.98 -22.04
CA CYS A 206 14.52 21.05 -22.51
C CYS A 206 14.17 20.92 -24.01
N GLU A 207 15.12 20.47 -24.82
CA GLU A 207 14.95 20.33 -26.28
C GLU A 207 14.01 19.17 -26.67
N LYS A 208 13.92 18.12 -25.85
CA LYS A 208 13.02 16.97 -26.07
C LYS A 208 11.57 17.25 -25.64
N CYS A 209 11.35 18.14 -24.68
CA CYS A 209 10.03 18.49 -24.16
C CYS A 209 9.21 19.40 -25.08
N MET A 210 9.83 20.06 -26.06
CA MET A 210 9.17 21.01 -26.98
C MET A 210 8.68 20.38 -28.31
N GLN A 211 8.83 19.07 -28.50
CA GLN A 211 8.32 18.37 -29.68
C GLN A 211 6.91 17.82 -29.41
N PRO A 212 5.92 18.02 -30.31
CA PRO A 212 4.57 17.48 -30.13
C PRO A 212 4.61 15.95 -30.17
N MET A 213 4.25 15.29 -29.06
CA MET A 213 4.37 13.83 -28.94
C MET A 213 3.28 13.10 -29.74
N PRO A 214 3.63 12.17 -30.65
CA PRO A 214 2.65 11.35 -31.33
C PRO A 214 2.13 10.25 -30.41
N ASN A 215 0.81 10.09 -30.43
CA ASN A 215 0.02 9.06 -29.76
C ASN A 215 0.68 7.65 -29.84
N LYS A 216 0.72 6.93 -28.69
CA LYS A 216 1.12 5.51 -28.42
C LYS A 216 2.36 5.27 -27.55
N ARG A 217 3.24 6.25 -27.27
CA ARG A 217 4.46 6.00 -26.47
C ARG A 217 4.30 6.05 -24.94
N SER A 218 3.32 6.78 -24.38
CA SER A 218 3.22 6.96 -22.91
C SER A 218 2.79 5.70 -22.15
N TYR A 219 2.07 4.77 -22.80
CA TYR A 219 1.65 3.52 -22.15
C TYR A 219 2.81 2.53 -21.98
N ARG A 220 3.84 2.60 -22.85
CA ARG A 220 5.02 1.74 -22.72
C ARG A 220 5.95 2.21 -21.61
N SER A 221 5.99 3.50 -21.27
CA SER A 221 6.91 4.01 -20.23
C SER A 221 6.50 3.57 -18.83
N ALA A 222 5.20 3.57 -18.53
CA ALA A 222 4.66 3.20 -17.23
C ALA A 222 4.86 1.73 -16.85
N SER A 223 4.36 0.80 -17.68
CA SER A 223 4.56 -0.63 -17.46
C SER A 223 6.04 -1.01 -17.45
N TYR A 224 6.85 -0.30 -18.23
CA TYR A 224 8.30 -0.47 -18.25
C TYR A 224 8.99 0.08 -17.00
N ALA A 225 8.51 1.18 -16.43
CA ALA A 225 9.01 1.72 -15.17
C ALA A 225 8.69 0.78 -13.99
N ILE A 226 7.46 0.26 -13.93
CA ILE A 226 7.08 -0.78 -12.95
C ILE A 226 8.00 -1.98 -13.12
N TYR A 227 8.19 -2.47 -14.35
CA TYR A 227 9.11 -3.56 -14.64
C TYR A 227 10.56 -3.27 -14.18
N LYS A 228 11.11 -2.09 -14.50
CA LYS A 228 12.48 -1.72 -14.10
C LYS A 228 12.63 -1.63 -12.58
N PHE A 229 11.64 -1.05 -11.88
CA PHE A 229 11.61 -0.99 -10.43
C PHE A 229 11.65 -2.38 -9.82
N LEU A 230 10.79 -3.28 -10.29
CA LEU A 230 10.77 -4.68 -9.84
C LEU A 230 12.08 -5.41 -10.17
N LYS A 231 12.84 -5.01 -11.19
CA LYS A 231 14.09 -5.67 -11.61
C LYS A 231 15.34 -5.27 -10.81
N LYS A 232 15.34 -4.16 -10.06
CA LYS A 232 16.52 -3.52 -9.47
C LYS A 232 17.43 -4.45 -8.64
N ASP A 233 16.86 -5.40 -7.90
CA ASP A 233 17.58 -6.04 -6.79
C ASP A 233 18.20 -7.41 -7.09
N GLY A 234 18.36 -7.79 -8.37
CA GLY A 234 19.06 -9.02 -8.77
C GLY A 234 18.40 -10.33 -8.36
N ASP A 235 17.44 -10.29 -7.43
CA ASP A 235 16.69 -11.42 -6.91
C ASP A 235 15.20 -11.29 -7.25
N VAL A 236 14.84 -11.85 -8.40
CA VAL A 236 13.49 -12.30 -8.79
C VAL A 236 12.32 -11.31 -8.61
N PHE A 237 11.96 -10.68 -9.72
CA PHE A 237 10.56 -10.60 -10.13
C PHE A 237 10.56 -11.13 -11.56
N GLY A 238 10.00 -12.33 -11.78
CA GLY A 238 10.13 -13.16 -13.00
C GLY A 238 9.52 -12.57 -14.28
N ALA A 239 9.77 -11.30 -14.58
CA ALA A 239 9.35 -10.59 -15.78
C ALA A 239 10.41 -10.64 -16.89
N THR A 240 11.34 -11.60 -16.85
CA THR A 240 12.47 -11.65 -17.77
C THR A 240 12.11 -12.00 -19.22
N ASP A 241 10.95 -12.63 -19.46
CA ASP A 241 10.71 -13.23 -20.79
C ASP A 241 9.54 -12.63 -21.59
N SER A 242 8.62 -11.88 -20.97
CA SER A 242 7.42 -11.38 -21.69
C SER A 242 7.55 -9.98 -22.31
N LEU A 243 8.69 -9.31 -22.15
CA LEU A 243 9.00 -8.03 -22.81
C LEU A 243 10.23 -8.07 -23.72
N LYS A 244 10.97 -9.18 -23.74
CA LYS A 244 12.04 -9.42 -24.72
C LYS A 244 11.49 -10.21 -25.90
N ALA A 245 10.86 -9.51 -26.83
CA ALA A 245 11.14 -9.85 -28.22
C ALA A 245 12.64 -9.56 -28.41
N ASP A 246 13.38 -10.60 -28.78
CA ASP A 246 14.81 -10.66 -29.11
C ASP A 246 15.83 -10.97 -27.97
N LYS A 247 16.18 -12.26 -27.95
CA LYS A 247 17.50 -12.90 -27.70
C LYS A 247 18.11 -12.94 -26.27
N ILE A 248 18.26 -14.20 -25.81
CA ILE A 248 19.32 -14.82 -24.97
C ILE A 248 19.20 -14.74 -23.43
N ASP A 249 18.84 -15.90 -22.87
CA ASP A 249 19.44 -16.78 -21.84
C ASP A 249 20.21 -16.19 -20.64
N ILE A 250 19.69 -16.41 -19.42
CA ILE A 250 20.47 -16.38 -18.16
C ILE A 250 20.02 -17.52 -17.22
N LYS A 251 21.00 -18.37 -16.94
CA LYS A 251 21.10 -19.58 -16.10
C LYS A 251 20.54 -19.48 -14.66
N THR A 252 19.23 -19.62 -14.47
CA THR A 252 18.65 -20.20 -13.24
C THR A 252 17.46 -21.09 -13.59
N LYS A 253 17.59 -22.40 -13.31
CA LYS A 253 16.61 -23.46 -13.63
C LYS A 253 15.41 -23.43 -12.68
N ILE A 254 14.60 -22.38 -12.73
CA ILE A 254 13.17 -22.51 -12.44
C ILE A 254 12.49 -22.23 -13.79
N PRO A 255 11.84 -23.21 -14.43
CA PRO A 255 11.12 -22.93 -15.65
C PRO A 255 9.95 -22.01 -15.27
N ILE A 256 10.12 -20.70 -15.45
CA ILE A 256 9.03 -19.74 -15.48
C ILE A 256 8.27 -20.04 -16.78
N LYS A 257 7.48 -21.11 -16.77
CA LYS A 257 6.38 -21.26 -17.73
C LYS A 257 5.60 -19.96 -17.61
N TYR A 258 5.63 -19.14 -18.67
CA TYR A 258 4.98 -17.84 -18.81
C TYR A 258 3.70 -17.75 -17.97
N ASP A 259 3.84 -17.27 -16.73
CA ASP A 259 2.69 -17.07 -15.89
C ASP A 259 2.02 -15.79 -16.41
N LYS A 260 0.85 -15.96 -17.04
CA LYS A 260 0.05 -14.82 -17.54
C LYS A 260 -0.17 -13.78 -16.44
N TYR A 261 -0.23 -14.22 -15.18
CA TYR A 261 -0.41 -13.38 -14.00
C TYR A 261 0.83 -12.57 -13.59
N ALA A 262 2.01 -12.92 -14.09
CA ALA A 262 3.27 -12.22 -13.81
C ALA A 262 3.63 -11.16 -14.86
N ALA A 263 2.91 -11.09 -15.98
CA ALA A 263 3.23 -10.18 -17.07
C ALA A 263 2.61 -8.80 -16.83
N MET A 264 3.43 -7.75 -16.70
CA MET A 264 2.94 -6.35 -16.67
C MET A 264 2.10 -5.97 -17.89
N ALA A 265 2.33 -6.65 -19.02
CA ALA A 265 1.49 -6.51 -20.22
C ALA A 265 0.03 -6.92 -19.99
N ALA A 266 -0.23 -7.95 -19.15
CA ALA A 266 -1.58 -8.37 -18.81
C ALA A 266 -2.32 -7.31 -17.98
N TYR A 267 -1.64 -6.71 -17.00
CA TYR A 267 -2.22 -5.60 -16.21
C TYR A 267 -2.47 -4.35 -17.07
N ALA A 268 -1.55 -4.04 -18.00
CA ALA A 268 -1.75 -2.92 -18.94
C ALA A 268 -2.91 -3.17 -19.91
N GLU A 269 -3.05 -4.40 -20.41
CA GLU A 269 -4.17 -4.80 -21.27
C GLU A 269 -5.50 -4.69 -20.51
N LEU A 270 -5.58 -5.24 -19.30
CA LEU A 270 -6.79 -5.15 -18.46
C LEU A 270 -7.14 -3.69 -18.12
N ARG A 271 -6.14 -2.83 -17.86
CA ARG A 271 -6.36 -1.38 -17.71
C ARG A 271 -7.02 -0.79 -18.96
N ASN A 272 -6.47 -1.07 -20.14
CA ASN A 272 -6.99 -0.52 -21.38
C ASN A 272 -8.42 -1.00 -21.64
N LYS A 273 -8.67 -2.29 -21.45
CA LYS A 273 -10.00 -2.89 -21.58
C LYS A 273 -11.00 -2.25 -20.63
N LEU A 274 -10.63 -2.10 -19.37
CA LEU A 274 -11.48 -1.52 -18.36
C LEU A 274 -11.82 -0.05 -18.65
N PHE A 275 -10.82 0.82 -18.88
CA PHE A 275 -11.04 2.27 -18.94
C PHE A 275 -11.32 2.83 -20.34
N HIS A 276 -10.98 2.11 -21.41
CA HIS A 276 -11.18 2.59 -22.78
C HIS A 276 -12.22 1.78 -23.55
N VAL A 277 -12.52 0.55 -23.12
CA VAL A 277 -13.49 -0.33 -23.79
C VAL A 277 -14.65 -0.71 -22.87
N ASN A 278 -14.55 -0.42 -21.57
CA ASN A 278 -15.52 -0.82 -20.54
C ASN A 278 -15.74 -2.34 -20.48
N GLU A 279 -14.65 -3.11 -20.64
CA GLU A 279 -14.64 -4.57 -20.58
C GLU A 279 -13.80 -5.07 -19.41
N PHE A 280 -14.32 -6.06 -18.67
CA PHE A 280 -13.59 -6.75 -17.59
C PHE A 280 -12.68 -7.87 -18.09
N LYS A 281 -12.65 -8.14 -19.40
CA LYS A 281 -11.88 -9.22 -20.02
C LYS A 281 -10.97 -8.68 -21.10
N GLY A 282 -9.78 -9.26 -21.19
CA GLY A 282 -8.77 -8.92 -22.18
C GLY A 282 -8.11 -10.14 -22.76
N SER A 283 -7.19 -9.94 -23.70
CA SER A 283 -6.44 -11.04 -24.28
C SER A 283 -5.05 -10.61 -24.70
N ILE A 284 -4.05 -11.44 -24.41
CA ILE A 284 -2.68 -11.23 -24.89
C ILE A 284 -2.25 -12.40 -25.77
N LYS A 285 -1.44 -12.10 -26.79
CA LYS A 285 -0.84 -13.14 -27.63
C LYS A 285 0.33 -13.79 -26.90
N LYS A 286 0.36 -15.12 -26.90
CA LYS A 286 1.45 -15.96 -26.41
C LYS A 286 2.08 -16.67 -27.61
N GLY A 287 3.22 -16.15 -28.05
CA GLY A 287 3.84 -16.57 -29.31
C GLY A 287 2.96 -16.27 -30.54
N GLU A 288 3.17 -17.02 -31.62
CA GLU A 288 2.52 -16.74 -32.91
C GLU A 288 1.06 -17.22 -33.01
N LYS A 289 0.64 -18.18 -32.20
CA LYS A 289 -0.66 -18.87 -32.37
C LYS A 289 -1.54 -18.98 -31.14
N GLU A 290 -1.01 -18.76 -29.93
CA GLU A 290 -1.79 -18.91 -28.71
C GLU A 290 -2.30 -17.54 -28.25
N THR A 291 -3.58 -17.45 -27.88
CA THR A 291 -4.15 -16.26 -27.24
C THR A 291 -4.60 -16.63 -25.85
N VAL A 292 -4.16 -15.87 -24.87
CA VAL A 292 -4.48 -16.10 -23.46
C VAL A 292 -5.56 -15.13 -23.05
N SER A 293 -6.71 -15.66 -22.60
CA SER A 293 -7.78 -14.86 -22.02
C SER A 293 -7.40 -14.39 -20.62
N LEU A 294 -7.71 -13.11 -20.36
CA LEU A 294 -7.50 -12.41 -19.10
C LEU A 294 -8.85 -12.01 -18.53
N ASP A 295 -9.01 -12.13 -17.22
CA ASP A 295 -10.17 -11.67 -16.47
C ASP A 295 -9.70 -10.74 -15.36
N LEU A 296 -10.28 -9.55 -15.25
CA LEU A 296 -9.86 -8.54 -14.28
C LEU A 296 -9.84 -9.09 -12.84
N PHE A 297 -10.84 -9.90 -12.47
CA PHE A 297 -10.99 -10.38 -11.11
C PHE A 297 -9.88 -11.35 -10.69
N ASP A 298 -9.33 -12.11 -11.63
CA ASP A 298 -8.18 -12.98 -11.38
C ASP A 298 -6.89 -12.18 -11.07
N TYR A 299 -6.80 -10.96 -11.60
CA TYR A 299 -5.63 -10.09 -11.50
C TYR A 299 -5.75 -9.06 -10.37
N LEU A 300 -6.96 -8.63 -10.02
CA LEU A 300 -7.17 -7.61 -8.99
C LEU A 300 -6.58 -8.04 -7.65
N ARG A 301 -6.86 -9.26 -7.18
CA ARG A 301 -6.29 -9.78 -5.93
C ARG A 301 -4.76 -9.86 -5.94
N ARG A 302 -4.17 -10.17 -7.09
CA ARG A 302 -2.72 -10.24 -7.26
C ARG A 302 -2.09 -8.85 -7.28
N LEU A 303 -2.78 -7.88 -7.87
CA LEU A 303 -2.38 -6.48 -7.87
C LEU A 303 -2.42 -5.90 -6.46
N GLU A 304 -3.47 -6.19 -5.69
CA GLU A 304 -3.57 -5.81 -4.27
C GLU A 304 -2.36 -6.32 -3.48
N LEU A 305 -2.08 -7.62 -3.55
CA LEU A 305 -0.94 -8.22 -2.85
C LEU A 305 0.41 -7.67 -3.35
N LEU A 306 0.56 -7.45 -4.65
CA LEU A 306 1.78 -6.82 -5.20
C LEU A 306 1.99 -5.42 -4.60
N VAL A 307 0.95 -4.58 -4.58
CA VAL A 307 1.04 -3.23 -4.00
C VAL A 307 1.35 -3.29 -2.51
N GLN A 308 0.72 -4.19 -1.76
CA GLN A 308 0.99 -4.43 -0.35
C GLN A 308 2.47 -4.77 -0.11
N LEU A 309 3.03 -5.71 -0.87
CA LEU A 309 4.44 -6.09 -0.76
C LEU A 309 5.40 -4.95 -1.14
N VAL A 310 5.05 -4.14 -2.15
CA VAL A 310 5.83 -2.94 -2.51
C VAL A 310 5.84 -1.93 -1.37
N ILE A 311 4.71 -1.73 -0.69
CA ILE A 311 4.61 -0.85 0.47
C ILE A 311 5.50 -1.37 1.62
N LEU A 312 5.38 -2.64 2.00
CA LEU A 312 6.21 -3.25 3.06
C LEU A 312 7.71 -3.06 2.75
N LYS A 313 8.10 -3.34 1.50
CA LYS A 313 9.48 -3.20 1.05
C LYS A 313 9.98 -1.75 1.12
N GLU A 314 9.17 -0.79 0.68
CA GLU A 314 9.57 0.62 0.65
C GLU A 314 9.67 1.24 2.05
N VAL A 315 8.88 0.72 2.99
CA VAL A 315 9.00 1.02 4.42
C VAL A 315 10.28 0.40 5.02
N GLY A 316 10.87 -0.59 4.34
CA GLY A 316 12.01 -1.36 4.85
C GLY A 316 11.61 -2.36 5.94
N PHE A 317 10.34 -2.77 5.96
CA PHE A 317 9.83 -3.75 6.91
C PHE A 317 10.17 -5.16 6.45
N ASP A 318 10.88 -5.92 7.28
CA ASP A 318 11.16 -7.34 7.07
C ASP A 318 11.08 -8.05 8.42
N ASP A 319 10.10 -8.95 8.55
CA ASP A 319 9.91 -9.80 9.73
C ASP A 319 10.59 -11.16 9.61
N GLY A 320 11.37 -11.39 8.54
CA GLY A 320 12.03 -12.65 8.23
C GLY A 320 11.14 -13.66 7.50
N ASP A 321 9.82 -13.43 7.50
CA ASP A 321 8.81 -14.30 6.87
C ASP A 321 8.13 -13.63 5.67
N THR A 322 8.38 -12.33 5.45
CA THR A 322 7.84 -11.56 4.33
C THR A 322 8.43 -12.03 3.01
N ASN A 323 7.75 -12.99 2.38
CA ASN A 323 8.11 -13.43 1.03
C ASN A 323 7.64 -12.40 -0.01
N TYR A 324 8.54 -11.53 -0.44
CA TYR A 324 8.32 -10.55 -1.52
C TYR A 324 7.93 -11.16 -2.88
N LYS A 325 8.02 -12.50 -3.03
CA LYS A 325 7.60 -13.25 -4.21
C LYS A 325 6.27 -13.97 -4.01
N ALA A 326 5.63 -13.86 -2.84
CA ALA A 326 4.36 -14.56 -2.51
C ALA A 326 3.21 -14.22 -3.48
N TRP A 327 3.23 -13.04 -4.09
CA TRP A 327 2.26 -12.63 -5.10
C TRP A 327 2.29 -13.49 -6.38
N LEU A 328 3.41 -14.18 -6.64
CA LEU A 328 3.55 -15.12 -7.76
C LEU A 328 3.00 -16.53 -7.42
N SER A 329 3.00 -16.93 -6.16
CA SER A 329 2.78 -18.33 -5.75
C SER A 329 1.33 -18.70 -5.40
N LEU A 330 0.38 -17.76 -5.46
CA LEU A 330 -1.05 -18.03 -5.18
C LEU A 330 -1.75 -18.72 -6.37
N GLN A 331 -1.26 -19.90 -6.79
CA GLN A 331 -1.86 -20.74 -7.84
C GLN A 331 -2.88 -21.74 -7.30
#